data_AF-A0A7C5YRP8-F1
#
_entry.id   AF-A0A7C5YRP8-F1
#
_cell.length_a   1.000
_cell.length_b   1.000
_cell.length_c   1.000
_cell.angle_alpha   90.00
_cell.angle_beta   90.00
_cell.angle_gamma   90.00
#
_symmetry.space_group_name_H-M   'P 1'
#
loop_
_entity.id
_entity.type
_entity.pdbx_description
1 polymer ?
#
loop_
_entity_poly.entity_id
_entity_poly.type
_entity_poly.pdbx_seq_one_letter_code
_entity_poly.pdbx_strand_id
1 'polypeptide(L)' 'MMGMEATLLKVREPAEYRRYGLLFTPGLVINEKLVCGGRIPSLEEVSTWLADAAMAEYEQKSASPSSQGSDGR' A
#
# COMPACT_ATOMS: atom_id res chain seq x y z
N MET A 1 21.50 -0.19 5.74
CA MET A 1 20.07 0.13 5.92
C MET A 1 19.37 -0.31 4.65
N MET A 2 18.57 -1.37 4.67
CA MET A 2 17.75 -1.70 3.49
C MET A 2 16.69 -0.62 3.36
N GLY A 3 16.75 0.16 2.28
CA GLY A 3 15.67 1.08 1.93
C GLY A 3 14.46 0.31 1.42
N MET A 4 13.27 0.91 1.56
CA MET A 4 12.05 0.41 0.92
C MET A 4 11.88 1.12 -0.42
N GLU A 5 11.52 0.37 -1.45
CA GLU A 5 11.09 0.95 -2.72
C GLU A 5 9.60 1.30 -2.61
N ALA A 6 9.25 2.57 -2.87
CA ALA A 6 7.88 3.04 -2.80
C ALA A 6 7.63 4.09 -3.89
N THR A 7 6.44 4.04 -4.49
CA THR A 7 5.98 5.07 -5.43
C THR A 7 5.08 6.06 -4.70
N LEU A 8 5.50 7.32 -4.61
CA LEU A 8 4.69 8.38 -4.02
C LEU A 8 3.86 9.08 -5.09
N LEU A 9 2.54 9.09 -4.91
CA LEU A 9 1.61 9.78 -5.80
C LEU A 9 0.86 10.86 -5.03
N LYS A 10 0.89 12.09 -5.55
CA LYS A 10 0.09 13.19 -5.04
C LYS A 10 -1.25 13.25 -5.77
N VAL A 11 -2.29 12.78 -5.10
CA VAL A 11 -3.66 12.86 -5.63
C VAL A 11 -4.29 14.19 -5.24
N ARG A 12 -4.89 14.89 -6.21
CA ARG A 12 -5.64 16.14 -6.00
C ARG A 12 -7.11 16.02 -6.38
N GLU A 13 -7.44 15.07 -7.24
CA GLU A 13 -8.78 14.89 -7.79
C GLU A 13 -9.71 14.21 -6.77
N PRO A 14 -10.83 14.85 -6.37
CA PRO A 14 -11.79 14.24 -5.47
C PRO A 14 -12.36 12.92 -5.94
N ALA A 15 -12.53 12.72 -7.24
CA ALA A 15 -13.00 11.44 -7.76
C ALA A 15 -12.03 10.28 -7.43
N GLU A 16 -10.72 10.52 -7.48
CA GLU A 16 -9.69 9.51 -7.22
C GLU A 16 -9.68 9.06 -5.76
N TYR A 17 -9.62 10.01 -4.81
CA TYR A 17 -9.51 9.64 -3.39
C TYR A 17 -10.83 9.13 -2.78
N ARG A 18 -11.98 9.52 -3.34
CA ARG A 18 -13.29 8.99 -2.90
C ARG A 18 -13.43 7.48 -3.12
N ARG A 19 -12.71 6.90 -4.09
CA ARG A 19 -12.71 5.45 -4.36
C ARG A 19 -12.20 4.64 -3.16
N TYR A 20 -11.38 5.26 -2.31
CA TYR A 20 -10.84 4.65 -1.09
C TYR A 20 -11.69 4.95 0.15
N GLY A 21 -12.89 5.53 0.00
CA GLY A 21 -13.76 5.91 1.11
C GLY A 21 -13.29 7.17 1.87
N LEU A 22 -12.32 7.92 1.33
CA LEU A 22 -11.87 9.17 1.93
C LEU A 22 -12.85 10.31 1.62
N LEU A 23 -13.44 10.89 2.67
CA LEU A 23 -14.40 11.99 2.55
C LEU A 23 -13.73 13.37 2.54
N PHE A 24 -12.63 13.53 3.29
CA PHE A 24 -11.93 14.80 3.49
C PHE A 24 -10.42 14.60 3.50
N THR A 25 -9.67 15.56 2.96
CA THR A 25 -8.20 15.59 3.04
C THR A 25 -7.74 16.25 4.34
N PRO A 26 -6.58 15.89 4.91
CA PRO A 26 -5.57 14.95 4.39
C PRO A 26 -5.95 13.47 4.52
N GLY A 27 -5.36 12.62 3.67
CA GLY A 27 -5.49 11.17 3.76
C GLY A 27 -4.26 10.45 3.18
N LEU A 28 -4.01 9.23 3.66
CA LEU A 28 -2.90 8.38 3.27
C LEU A 28 -3.45 7.01 2.88
N VAL A 29 -3.12 6.60 1.65
CA VAL A 29 -3.43 5.29 1.09
C VAL A 29 -2.11 4.60 0.79
N ILE A 30 -1.96 3.34 1.22
CA ILE A 30 -0.79 2.51 0.96
C ILE A 30 -1.31 1.22 0.33
N ASN A 31 -0.79 0.84 -0.83
CA ASN A 31 -1.17 -0.38 -1.55
C ASN A 31 -2.70 -0.51 -1.68
N GLU A 32 -3.32 0.56 -2.21
CA GLU A 32 -4.77 0.67 -2.42
C GLU A 32 -5.64 0.59 -1.13
N LYS A 33 -5.02 0.60 0.05
CA LYS A 33 -5.71 0.58 1.35
C LYS A 33 -5.61 1.93 2.06
N LEU A 34 -6.76 2.49 2.45
CA LEU A 34 -6.81 3.69 3.28
C LEU A 34 -6.32 3.39 4.70
N VAL A 35 -5.24 4.04 5.13
CA VAL A 35 -4.65 3.86 6.48
C VAL A 35 -4.86 5.07 7.39
N CYS A 36 -5.08 6.26 6.80
CA CYS A 36 -5.36 7.48 7.56
C CYS A 36 -6.30 8.38 6.75
N GLY A 37 -7.31 8.96 7.40
CA GLY A 37 -8.24 9.89 6.76
C GLY A 37 -8.70 11.00 7.72
N GLY A 38 -8.74 12.23 7.22
CA GLY A 38 -9.25 13.39 7.96
C GLY A 38 -8.35 13.92 9.07
N ARG A 39 -7.10 13.45 9.19
CA ARG A 39 -6.12 13.93 10.19
C ARG A 39 -4.69 13.89 9.68
N ILE A 40 -3.81 14.65 10.32
CA ILE A 40 -2.37 14.59 10.09
C ILE A 40 -1.79 13.51 11.00
N PRO A 41 -1.17 12.44 10.46
CA PRO A 41 -0.54 11.40 11.27
C PRO A 41 0.80 11.86 11.86
N SER A 42 1.24 11.21 12.93
CA SER A 42 2.61 11.38 13.46
C SER A 42 3.63 10.63 12.62
N LEU A 43 4.92 10.95 12.81
CA LEU A 43 6.01 10.25 12.11
C LEU A 43 6.09 8.76 12.51
N GLU A 44 5.82 8.45 13.78
CA GLU A 44 5.84 7.07 14.30
C GLU A 44 4.72 6.23 13.68
N GLU A 45 3.53 6.80 13.53
CA GLU A 45 2.38 6.14 12.89
C GLU A 45 2.68 5.81 11.43
N VAL A 46 3.22 6.79 10.68
CA VAL A 46 3.60 6.58 9.27
C VAL A 46 4.66 5.50 9.14
N SER A 47 5.67 5.50 10.01
CA SER A 47 6.73 4.49 10.00
C SER A 47 6.19 3.09 10.26
N THR A 48 5.23 2.96 11.17
CA THR A 48 4.57 1.69 11.50
C THR A 48 3.79 1.15 10.31
N TRP A 49 2.96 1.98 9.66
CA TRP A 49 2.18 1.54 8.49
C TRP A 49 3.05 1.16 7.30
N LEU A 50 4.18 1.83 7.09
CA LEU A 50 5.14 1.47 6.05
C LEU A 50 5.81 0.11 6.34
N ALA A 51 6.19 -0.14 7.59
CA ALA A 51 6.73 -1.44 8.01
C ALA A 51 5.71 -2.57 7.82
N ASP A 52 4.48 -2.37 8.28
CA ASP A 52 3.39 -3.34 8.14
C ASP A 52 3.09 -3.64 6.67
N ALA A 53 3.04 -2.60 5.82
CA ALA A 53 2.79 -2.77 4.39
C ALA A 53 3.91 -3.57 3.70
N ALA A 54 5.17 -3.29 4.02
CA ALA A 54 6.30 -4.01 3.44
C ALA A 54 6.33 -5.50 3.84
N MET A 55 5.96 -5.82 5.08
CA MET A 55 5.83 -7.21 5.52
C MET A 55 4.67 -7.94 4.83
N ALA A 56 3.51 -7.27 4.71
CA ALA A 56 2.33 -7.85 4.06
C ALA A 56 2.56 -8.17 2.57
N GLU A 57 3.35 -7.36 1.85
CA GLU A 57 3.72 -7.68 0.46
C GLU A 57 4.64 -8.90 0.35
N TYR A 58 5.56 -9.09 1.30
CA TYR A 58 6.44 -10.26 1.32
C TYR A 58 5.64 -11.57 1.51
N GLU A 59 4.63 -11.54 2.38
CA GLU A 59 3.72 -12.67 2.60
C GLU A 59 2.90 -13.00 1.34
N GLN A 60 2.37 -11.98 0.64
CA GLN A 60 1.64 -12.19 -0.61
C GLN A 60 2.52 -12.73 -1.74
N LYS A 61 3.77 -12.28 -1.82
CA LYS A 61 4.73 -12.77 -2.83
C LYS A 61 5.22 -14.19 -2.56
N SER A 62 5.31 -14.59 -1.29
CA SER A 62 5.73 -15.94 -0.89
C SER A 62 4.60 -16.98 -0.92
N ALA A 63 3.33 -16.56 -0.94
CA ALA A 63 2.16 -17.42 -1.00
C ALA A 63 1.72 -17.86 -2.41
N SER A 64 2.45 -17.52 -3.48
CA SER A 64 2.19 -18.02 -4.85
C SER A 64 3.14 -19.16 -5.22
N PRO A 65 2.76 -20.44 -5.05
CA PRO A 65 3.49 -21.56 -5.62
C PRO A 65 3.16 -21.70 -7.12
N SER A 66 4.20 -21.54 -7.93
CA SER A 66 4.45 -22.16 -9.24
C SER A 66 3.34 -23.05 -9.85
N SER A 67 2.82 -22.63 -11.01
CA SER A 67 2.39 -23.55 -12.08
C SER A 67 3.42 -23.56 -13.21
N GLN A 68 4.62 -24.03 -12.91
CA GLN A 68 5.49 -24.61 -13.93
C GLN A 68 5.20 -26.11 -13.96
N GLY A 69 4.52 -26.58 -15.00
CA GLY A 69 4.13 -27.98 -15.13
C GLY A 69 3.63 -28.31 -16.53
N SER A 70 4.59 -28.69 -17.39
CA SER A 70 4.46 -29.68 -18.47
C SER A 70 3.30 -29.57 -19.46
N ASP A 71 3.61 -29.25 -20.72
CA ASP A 71 3.31 -30.23 -21.77
C ASP A 71 4.35 -30.14 -22.88
N GLY A 72 5.33 -31.05 -22.80
CA GLY A 72 6.19 -31.37 -23.91
C GLY A 72 5.49 -32.43 -24.75
N ARG A 73 5.01 -32.03 -25.92
CA ARG A 73 4.70 -32.89 -27.06
C ARG A 73 5.10 -32.19 -28.34
#